data_AF-A0A0S8EIK2-F1
#
_entry.id   AF-A0A0S8EIK2-F1
#
_cell.length_a   1.000
_cell.length_b   1.000
_cell.length_c   1.000
_cell.angle_alpha   90.00
_cell.angle_beta   90.00
_cell.angle_gamma   90.00
#
_symmetry.space_group_name_H-M   'P 1'
#
loop_
_entity.id
_entity.type
_entity.pdbx_description
1 polymer ?
#
loop_
_entity_poly.entity_id
_entity_poly.type
_entity_poly.pdbx_seq_one_letter_code
_entity_poly.pdbx_strand_id
1 'polypeptide(L)'
;MGVLQLTIDTWETQQRMILTVVEVERNITTLMLGVMLLGFGVLIGLISYVMAYIKSRDVGILKALGARDAGVGSLFLGYGLIIGAIGVALGMTEALLMLANLDAIEIWVNQTLGIDVFPREMYYFDHIPKHTSPLWCVGIGAGVLALSTLASMAGGLLAALKQPVEALRYE
;
A
#
# COMPACT_ATOMS: atom_id res chain seq x y z
N MET A 1 2.95 -1.31 -65.71
CA MET A 1 2.61 -0.32 -64.67
C MET A 1 2.84 -0.97 -63.32
N GLY A 2 4.03 -0.76 -62.72
CA GLY A 2 4.32 -1.24 -61.36
C GLY A 2 3.75 -0.23 -60.38
N VAL A 3 2.69 -0.61 -59.67
CA VAL A 3 2.13 0.22 -58.60
C VAL A 3 3.12 0.16 -57.44
N LEU A 4 3.80 1.28 -57.16
CA LEU A 4 4.60 1.44 -55.95
C LEU A 4 3.66 1.32 -54.76
N GLN A 5 3.72 0.19 -54.05
CA GLN A 5 3.04 0.02 -52.78
C GLN A 5 3.77 0.87 -51.74
N LEU A 6 3.20 2.02 -51.41
CA LEU A 6 3.64 2.83 -50.28
C LEU A 6 3.11 2.18 -49.00
N THR A 7 3.96 1.42 -48.32
CA THR A 7 3.67 0.92 -46.97
C THR A 7 3.85 2.07 -45.98
N ILE A 8 2.77 2.48 -45.32
CA ILE A 8 2.82 3.51 -44.28
C ILE A 8 3.15 2.80 -42.96
N ASP A 9 4.43 2.85 -42.57
CA ASP A 9 4.86 2.35 -41.27
C ASP A 9 4.64 3.44 -40.21
N THR A 10 3.84 3.12 -39.18
CA THR A 10 3.66 4.00 -38.03
C THR A 10 4.90 3.95 -37.13
N TRP A 11 5.16 5.02 -36.37
CA TRP A 11 6.26 5.07 -35.40
C TRP A 11 6.20 3.90 -34.40
N GLU A 12 4.99 3.49 -34.01
CA GLU A 12 4.72 2.35 -33.14
C GLU A 12 5.18 1.03 -33.77
N THR A 13 5.02 0.89 -35.09
CA THR A 13 5.45 -0.29 -35.83
C THR A 13 6.98 -0.36 -35.91
N GLN A 14 7.65 0.79 -36.03
CA GLN A 14 9.12 0.88 -36.03
C GLN A 14 9.73 0.65 -34.63
N GLN A 15 9.04 1.08 -33.57
CA GLN A 15 9.52 0.96 -32.19
C GLN A 15 8.92 -0.23 -31.42
N ARG A 16 8.22 -1.14 -32.11
CA ARG A 16 7.50 -2.27 -31.51
C ARG A 16 8.35 -3.05 -30.50
N MET A 17 9.63 -3.28 -30.80
CA MET A 17 10.55 -3.99 -29.90
C MET A 17 10.74 -3.27 -28.56
N ILE A 18 10.99 -1.95 -28.59
CA ILE A 18 11.20 -1.14 -27.37
C ILE A 18 9.90 -1.05 -26.58
N LEU A 19 8.77 -0.84 -27.26
CA LEU A 19 7.46 -0.76 -26.63
C LEU A 19 7.08 -2.07 -25.94
N THR A 20 7.34 -3.22 -26.57
CA THR A 20 7.11 -4.53 -25.95
C THR A 20 8.00 -4.73 -24.72
N VAL A 21 9.27 -4.29 -24.75
CA VAL A 21 10.16 -4.37 -23.57
C VAL A 21 9.64 -3.50 -22.42
N VAL A 22 9.25 -2.25 -22.70
CA VAL A 22 8.69 -1.34 -21.69
C VAL A 22 7.37 -1.85 -21.12
N GLU A 23 6.52 -2.45 -21.96
CA GLU A 23 5.27 -3.06 -21.50
C GLU A 23 5.54 -4.24 -20.55
N VAL A 24 6.51 -5.09 -20.87
CA VAL A 24 6.94 -6.18 -19.99
C VAL A 24 7.49 -5.63 -18.67
N GLU A 25 8.37 -4.62 -18.70
CA GLU A 25 8.92 -4.00 -17.50
C GLU A 25 7.84 -3.37 -16.61
N ARG A 26 6.88 -2.67 -17.21
CA ARG A 26 5.73 -2.08 -16.51
C ARG A 26 4.86 -3.16 -15.87
N ASN A 27 4.62 -4.27 -16.58
CA ASN A 27 3.86 -5.39 -16.05
C ASN A 27 4.57 -6.05 -14.86
N ILE A 28 5.89 -6.23 -14.94
CA ILE A 28 6.69 -6.77 -13.83
C ILE A 28 6.63 -5.83 -12.62
N THR A 29 6.83 -4.53 -12.81
CA THR A 29 6.78 -3.54 -11.72
C THR A 29 5.40 -3.50 -11.06
N THR A 30 4.33 -3.54 -11.86
CA THR A 30 2.94 -3.57 -11.37
C THR A 30 2.68 -4.85 -10.57
N LEU A 31 3.16 -5.99 -11.04
CA LEU A 31 3.03 -7.27 -10.34
C LEU A 31 3.82 -7.28 -9.02
N MET A 32 5.05 -6.77 -9.01
CA MET A 32 5.88 -6.67 -7.80
C MET A 32 5.20 -5.80 -6.73
N LEU A 33 4.74 -4.60 -7.10
CA LEU A 33 4.00 -3.72 -6.19
C LEU A 33 2.71 -4.38 -5.71
N GLY A 34 1.98 -5.06 -6.59
CA GLY A 34 0.76 -5.80 -6.25
C GLY A 34 1.00 -6.88 -5.19
N VAL A 35 2.03 -7.70 -5.36
CA VAL A 35 2.40 -8.75 -4.38
C VAL A 35 2.82 -8.14 -3.05
N MET A 36 3.60 -7.06 -3.05
CA MET A 36 3.96 -6.34 -1.82
C MET A 36 2.72 -5.84 -1.09
N LEU A 37 1.79 -5.19 -1.80
CA LEU A 37 0.54 -4.70 -1.22
C LEU A 37 -0.31 -5.83 -0.62
N LEU A 38 -0.42 -6.97 -1.31
CA LEU A 38 -1.11 -8.15 -0.78
C LEU A 38 -0.44 -8.66 0.50
N GLY A 39 0.90 -8.76 0.52
CA GLY A 39 1.65 -9.19 1.70
C GLY A 39 1.42 -8.29 2.92
N PHE A 40 1.51 -6.97 2.73
CA PHE A 40 1.21 -6.01 3.79
C PHE A 40 -0.26 -6.09 4.24
N GLY A 41 -1.20 -6.27 3.31
CA GLY A 41 -2.62 -6.46 3.65
C GLY A 41 -2.85 -7.67 4.54
N VAL A 42 -2.20 -8.80 4.25
CA VAL A 42 -2.26 -10.01 5.09
C VAL A 42 -1.67 -9.75 6.48
N LEU A 43 -0.52 -9.09 6.56
CA LEU A 43 0.10 -8.73 7.85
C LEU A 43 -0.82 -7.85 8.71
N ILE A 44 -1.43 -6.82 8.10
CA ILE A 44 -2.40 -5.94 8.78
C ILE A 44 -3.60 -6.74 9.28
N GLY A 45 -4.13 -7.65 8.46
CA GLY A 45 -5.24 -8.53 8.84
C GLY A 45 -4.88 -9.44 10.02
N LEU A 46 -3.68 -10.04 10.00
CA LEU A 46 -3.18 -10.90 11.07
C LEU A 46 -3.03 -10.12 12.38
N ILE A 47 -2.40 -8.94 12.34
CA ILE A 47 -2.23 -8.07 13.52
C ILE A 47 -3.60 -7.68 14.09
N SER A 48 -4.54 -7.29 13.23
CA SER A 48 -5.91 -6.94 13.63
C SER A 48 -6.63 -8.12 14.29
N TYR A 49 -6.46 -9.33 13.76
CA TYR A 49 -7.02 -10.56 14.33
C TYR A 49 -6.42 -10.89 15.70
N VAL A 50 -5.10 -10.84 15.83
CA VAL A 50 -4.40 -11.09 17.11
C VAL A 50 -4.83 -10.07 18.16
N MET A 51 -4.90 -8.79 17.79
CA MET A 51 -5.34 -7.72 18.68
C MET A 51 -6.78 -7.93 19.17
N ALA A 52 -7.68 -8.33 18.26
CA ALA A 52 -9.06 -8.67 18.60
C ALA A 52 -9.14 -9.85 19.59
N TYR A 53 -8.27 -10.84 19.46
CA TYR A 53 -8.20 -11.97 20.39
C TYR A 53 -7.73 -11.55 21.78
N ILE A 54 -6.63 -10.80 21.87
CA ILE A 54 -6.08 -10.33 23.15
C ILE A 54 -7.09 -9.45 23.89
N LYS A 55 -7.78 -8.57 23.17
CA LYS A 55 -8.70 -7.59 23.76
C LYS A 55 -10.13 -8.12 23.98
N SER A 56 -10.39 -9.38 23.64
CA SER A 56 -11.72 -10.01 23.78
C SER A 56 -12.24 -10.00 25.23
N ARG A 57 -11.34 -10.21 26.21
CA ARG A 57 -11.68 -10.16 27.64
C ARG A 57 -12.14 -8.76 28.08
N ASP A 58 -11.41 -7.72 27.69
CA ASP A 58 -11.75 -6.34 28.04
C ASP A 58 -13.12 -5.94 27.47
N VAL A 59 -13.41 -6.37 26.24
CA VAL A 59 -14.72 -6.18 25.60
C VAL A 59 -15.82 -6.91 26.38
N GLY A 60 -15.56 -8.13 26.86
CA GLY A 60 -16.49 -8.88 27.71
C GLY A 60 -16.81 -8.16 29.02
N ILE A 61 -15.81 -7.58 29.69
CA ILE A 61 -15.98 -6.78 30.91
C ILE A 61 -16.82 -5.52 30.63
N LEU A 62 -16.50 -4.80 29.55
CA LEU A 62 -17.28 -3.63 29.11
C LEU A 62 -18.75 -3.98 28.87
N LYS A 63 -19.03 -5.10 28.20
CA LYS A 63 -20.40 -5.59 27.97
C LYS A 63 -21.09 -5.98 29.29
N ALA A 64 -20.39 -6.61 30.22
CA ALA A 64 -20.92 -6.96 31.54
C ALA A 64 -21.27 -5.72 32.38
N LEU A 65 -20.55 -4.61 32.19
CA LEU A 65 -20.85 -3.30 32.78
C LEU A 65 -22.02 -2.56 32.09
N GLY A 66 -22.64 -3.16 31.08
CA GLY A 66 -23.81 -2.61 30.37
C GLY A 66 -23.48 -1.84 29.09
N ALA A 67 -22.26 -1.94 28.55
CA ALA A 67 -21.94 -1.34 27.26
C ALA A 67 -22.76 -1.97 26.12
N ARG A 68 -23.41 -1.12 25.32
CA ARG A 68 -24.15 -1.53 24.12
C ARG A 68 -23.17 -1.88 23.00
N ASP A 69 -23.53 -2.81 22.10
CA ASP A 69 -22.67 -3.20 20.96
C ASP A 69 -22.25 -1.99 20.10
N ALA A 70 -23.12 -0.98 19.95
CA ALA A 70 -22.79 0.27 19.26
C ALA A 70 -21.66 1.07 19.94
N GLY A 71 -21.56 1.04 21.27
CA GLY A 71 -20.49 1.70 22.03
C GLY A 71 -19.15 0.98 21.91
N VAL A 72 -19.17 -0.35 21.78
CA VAL A 72 -17.96 -1.11 21.47
C VAL A 72 -17.53 -0.82 20.02
N GLY A 73 -18.47 -0.80 19.08
CA GLY A 73 -18.19 -0.48 17.67
C GLY A 73 -17.54 0.89 17.47
N SER A 74 -18.00 1.93 18.19
CA SER A 74 -17.41 3.27 18.09
C SER A 74 -15.97 3.35 18.61
N LEU A 75 -15.61 2.55 19.62
CA LEU A 75 -14.22 2.43 20.08
C LEU A 75 -13.32 1.85 18.99
N PHE A 76 -13.74 0.75 18.35
CA PHE A 76 -12.97 0.16 17.25
C PHE A 76 -12.86 1.08 16.03
N LEU A 77 -13.92 1.83 15.74
CA LEU A 77 -13.89 2.86 14.69
C LEU A 77 -12.89 3.98 15.03
N GLY A 78 -12.88 4.45 16.27
CA GLY A 78 -11.90 5.43 16.76
C GLY A 78 -10.46 4.92 16.66
N TYR A 79 -10.20 3.67 17.07
CA TYR A 79 -8.88 3.06 16.92
C TYR A 79 -8.44 3.00 15.46
N GLY A 80 -9.32 2.57 14.55
CA GLY A 80 -9.02 2.48 13.12
C GLY A 80 -8.74 3.83 12.46
N LEU A 81 -9.46 4.87 12.86
CA LEU A 81 -9.23 6.24 12.41
C LEU A 81 -7.89 6.79 12.92
N ILE A 82 -7.59 6.64 14.21
CA ILE A 82 -6.36 7.18 14.81
C ILE A 82 -5.13 6.48 14.22
N ILE A 83 -5.14 5.15 14.18
CA ILE A 83 -4.02 4.37 13.64
C ILE A 83 -3.86 4.65 12.15
N GLY A 84 -4.97 4.71 11.39
CA GLY A 84 -4.96 5.06 9.99
C GLY A 84 -4.41 6.47 9.72
N ALA A 85 -4.83 7.46 10.50
CA ALA A 85 -4.39 8.85 10.34
C ALA A 85 -2.89 9.00 10.63
N ILE A 86 -2.39 8.37 11.68
CA ILE A 86 -0.96 8.36 12.00
C ILE A 86 -0.19 7.63 10.89
N GLY A 87 -0.68 6.49 10.42
CA GLY A 87 -0.06 5.73 9.33
C GLY A 87 0.02 6.52 8.03
N VAL A 88 -1.07 7.20 7.63
CA VAL A 88 -1.08 8.09 6.45
C VAL A 88 -0.13 9.26 6.65
N ALA A 89 -0.13 9.91 7.81
CA ALA A 89 0.76 11.03 8.07
C ALA A 89 2.24 10.62 7.96
N LEU A 90 2.63 9.52 8.60
CA LEU A 90 4.00 9.02 8.57
C LEU A 90 4.39 8.54 7.18
N GLY A 91 3.57 7.70 6.54
CA GLY A 91 3.85 7.15 5.21
C GLY A 91 3.90 8.22 4.14
N MET A 92 3.01 9.22 4.19
CA MET A 92 3.02 10.34 3.24
C MET A 92 4.26 11.21 3.44
N THR A 93 4.65 11.47 4.68
CA THR A 93 5.86 12.25 5.00
C THR A 93 7.11 11.52 4.51
N GLU A 94 7.23 10.22 4.81
CA GLU A 94 8.34 9.38 4.37
C GLU A 94 8.42 9.31 2.83
N ALA A 95 7.29 9.08 2.16
CA ALA A 95 7.24 9.03 0.69
C ALA A 95 7.68 10.34 0.03
N LEU A 96 7.23 11.49 0.54
CA LEU A 96 7.62 12.80 0.03
C LEU A 96 9.10 13.10 0.31
N LEU A 97 9.61 12.73 1.49
CA LEU A 97 11.02 12.87 1.83
C LEU A 97 11.91 12.00 0.95
N MET A 98 11.52 10.74 0.70
CA MET A 98 12.24 9.86 -0.24
C MET A 98 12.25 10.44 -1.65
N LEU A 99 11.12 10.96 -2.13
CA LEU A 99 11.06 11.54 -3.46
C LEU A 99 11.93 12.80 -3.58
N ALA A 100 11.94 13.65 -2.54
CA ALA A 100 12.80 14.83 -2.50
C ALA A 100 14.30 14.45 -2.52
N ASN A 101 14.67 13.34 -1.87
CA ASN A 101 16.05 12.88 -1.76
C ASN A 101 16.41 11.76 -2.76
N LEU A 102 15.61 11.54 -3.80
CA LEU A 102 15.78 10.40 -4.71
C LEU A 102 17.18 10.33 -5.33
N ASP A 103 17.74 11.46 -5.74
CA ASP A 103 19.07 11.53 -6.37
C ASP A 103 20.19 11.19 -5.35
N ALA A 104 20.01 11.56 -4.08
CA ALA A 104 20.95 11.21 -3.02
C ALA A 104 20.88 9.71 -2.67
N ILE A 105 19.66 9.13 -2.70
CA ILE A 105 19.45 7.70 -2.50
C ILE A 105 20.11 6.92 -3.64
N GLU A 106 19.94 7.35 -4.90
CA GLU A 106 20.60 6.76 -6.07
C GLU A 106 22.12 6.72 -5.89
N ILE A 107 22.75 7.86 -5.55
CA ILE A 107 24.19 7.95 -5.33
C ILE A 107 24.63 7.00 -4.20
N TRP A 108 23.88 6.95 -3.09
CA TRP A 108 24.19 6.07 -1.97
C TRP A 108 24.11 4.59 -2.34
N VAL A 109 23.07 4.19 -3.10
CA VAL A 109 22.92 2.81 -3.59
C VAL A 109 24.06 2.47 -4.56
N ASN A 110 24.37 3.35 -5.50
CA ASN A 110 25.46 3.15 -6.48
C ASN A 110 26.81 2.96 -5.78
N GLN A 111 27.11 3.78 -4.76
CA GLN A 111 28.34 3.65 -3.96
C GLN A 111 28.39 2.35 -3.15
N THR A 112 27.25 1.91 -2.61
CA THR A 112 27.18 0.72 -1.75
C THR A 112 27.23 -0.58 -2.55
N LEU A 113 26.58 -0.62 -3.71
CA LEU A 113 26.52 -1.81 -4.56
C LEU A 113 27.63 -1.86 -5.62
N GLY A 114 28.32 -0.75 -5.88
CA GLY A 114 29.37 -0.65 -6.89
C GLY A 114 28.84 -0.80 -8.33
N ILE A 115 27.54 -0.62 -8.54
CA ILE A 115 26.86 -0.74 -9.82
C ILE A 115 26.14 0.59 -10.08
N ASP A 116 26.21 1.10 -11.30
CA ASP A 116 25.38 2.24 -11.72
C ASP A 116 23.96 1.75 -12.03
N VAL A 117 23.03 2.00 -11.11
CA VAL A 117 21.65 1.52 -11.24
C VAL A 117 20.90 2.27 -12.35
N PHE A 118 21.29 3.52 -12.64
CA PHE A 118 20.66 4.36 -13.67
C PHE A 118 21.71 5.03 -14.56
N PRO A 119 22.33 4.29 -15.50
CA PRO A 119 23.31 4.86 -16.41
C PRO A 119 22.66 5.92 -17.30
N ARG A 120 23.03 7.19 -17.08
CA ARG A 120 22.48 8.38 -17.76
C ARG A 120 22.62 8.33 -19.28
N GLU A 121 23.66 7.64 -19.74
CA GLU A 121 23.98 7.41 -21.15
C GLU A 121 22.94 6.56 -21.88
N MET A 122 22.28 5.65 -21.16
CA MET A 122 21.26 4.76 -21.73
C MET A 122 19.86 5.38 -21.69
N TYR A 123 19.58 6.16 -20.65
CA TYR A 123 18.24 6.72 -20.40
C TYR A 123 18.05 8.17 -20.87
N TYR A 124 19.12 8.88 -21.25
CA TYR A 124 19.07 10.28 -21.73
C TYR A 124 18.35 11.25 -20.78
N PHE A 125 18.32 10.95 -19.47
CA PHE A 125 17.77 11.82 -18.44
C PHE A 125 18.91 12.44 -17.61
N ASP A 126 18.90 13.76 -17.42
CA ASP A 126 19.85 14.47 -16.54
C ASP A 126 19.58 14.21 -15.05
N HIS A 127 18.31 13.91 -14.72
CA HIS A 127 17.80 13.56 -13.39
C HIS A 127 16.51 12.74 -13.56
N ILE A 128 16.16 11.92 -12.56
CA ILE A 128 14.93 11.12 -12.62
C ILE A 128 13.71 12.08 -12.59
N PRO A 129 12.83 12.06 -13.60
CA PRO A 129 11.67 12.94 -13.64
C PRO A 129 10.67 12.55 -12.53
N LYS A 130 10.50 13.45 -11.56
CA LYS A 130 9.64 13.26 -10.38
C LYS A 130 8.29 13.94 -10.60
N HIS A 131 7.26 13.15 -10.93
CA HIS A 131 5.90 13.67 -11.09
C HIS A 131 5.02 13.28 -9.89
N THR A 132 4.75 14.24 -9.01
CA THR A 132 3.73 14.10 -7.96
C THR A 132 2.43 14.73 -8.38
N SER A 133 1.35 13.96 -8.32
CA SER A 133 0.00 14.48 -8.48
C SER A 133 -0.68 14.51 -7.11
N PRO A 134 -1.09 15.69 -6.61
CA PRO A 134 -1.80 15.81 -5.33
C PRO A 134 -3.07 14.96 -5.27
N LEU A 135 -3.74 14.76 -6.40
CA LEU A 135 -4.94 13.94 -6.48
C LEU A 135 -4.66 12.48 -6.13
N TRP A 136 -3.56 11.93 -6.64
CA TRP A 136 -3.13 10.57 -6.31
C TRP A 136 -2.73 10.45 -4.84
N CYS A 137 -2.07 11.47 -4.28
CA CYS A 137 -1.71 11.52 -2.86
C CYS A 137 -2.95 11.48 -1.95
N VAL A 138 -3.95 12.32 -2.25
CA VAL A 138 -5.22 12.35 -1.50
C VAL A 138 -5.98 11.04 -1.67
N GLY A 139 -6.01 10.48 -2.90
CA GLY A 139 -6.67 9.21 -3.18
C GLY A 139 -6.08 8.05 -2.37
N ILE A 140 -4.74 7.97 -2.29
CA ILE A 140 -4.04 6.95 -1.49
C ILE A 140 -4.33 7.17 0.00
N GLY A 141 -4.21 8.40 0.50
CA GLY A 141 -4.48 8.71 1.91
C GLY A 141 -5.92 8.36 2.32
N ALA A 142 -6.90 8.72 1.49
CA ALA A 142 -8.31 8.37 1.70
C ALA A 142 -8.53 6.86 1.63
N GLY A 143 -7.90 6.17 0.69
CA GLY A 143 -7.96 4.71 0.56
C GLY A 143 -7.42 4.00 1.79
N VAL A 144 -6.28 4.44 2.33
CA VAL A 144 -5.70 3.86 3.55
C VAL A 144 -6.60 4.11 4.76
N LEU A 145 -7.14 5.32 4.93
CA LEU A 145 -8.08 5.61 6.02
C LEU A 145 -9.36 4.77 5.94
N ALA A 146 -9.91 4.59 4.73
CA ALA A 146 -11.06 3.72 4.52
C ALA A 146 -10.71 2.26 4.85
N LEU A 147 -9.56 1.76 4.39
CA LEU A 147 -9.14 0.39 4.66
C LEU A 147 -8.86 0.15 6.15
N SER A 148 -8.19 1.09 6.84
CA SER A 148 -7.87 0.95 8.26
C SER A 148 -9.13 0.95 9.14
N THR A 149 -10.10 1.79 8.80
CA THR A 149 -11.39 1.85 9.51
C THR A 149 -12.22 0.60 9.27
N LEU A 150 -12.32 0.14 8.02
CA LEU A 150 -13.01 -1.11 7.68
C LEU A 150 -12.37 -2.33 8.36
N ALA A 151 -11.04 -2.43 8.32
CA ALA A 151 -10.30 -3.51 8.98
C ALA A 151 -10.50 -3.51 10.50
N SER A 152 -10.46 -2.35 11.14
CA SER A 152 -10.65 -2.22 12.59
C SER A 152 -12.08 -2.57 13.00
N MET A 153 -13.06 -2.16 12.20
CA MET A 153 -14.46 -2.51 12.44
C MET A 153 -14.70 -4.02 12.31
N ALA A 154 -14.08 -4.67 11.31
CA ALA A 154 -14.12 -6.12 11.16
C ALA A 154 -13.50 -6.84 12.36
N GLY A 155 -12.34 -6.38 12.86
CA GLY A 155 -11.71 -6.92 14.07
C GLY A 155 -12.59 -6.78 15.32
N GLY A 156 -13.26 -5.64 15.48
CA GLY A 156 -14.19 -5.39 16.60
C GLY A 156 -15.43 -6.28 16.57
N LEU A 157 -16.02 -6.47 15.39
CA LEU A 157 -17.13 -7.40 15.19
C LEU A 157 -16.73 -8.85 15.53
N LEU A 158 -15.57 -9.29 15.04
CA LEU A 158 -15.03 -10.61 15.35
C LEU A 158 -14.75 -10.79 16.85
N ALA A 159 -14.23 -9.76 17.54
CA ALA A 159 -14.03 -9.80 18.99
C ALA A 159 -15.35 -9.86 19.76
N ALA A 160 -16.37 -9.10 19.31
CA ALA A 160 -17.68 -9.03 19.95
C ALA A 160 -18.51 -10.32 19.81
N LEU A 161 -18.25 -11.11 18.76
CA LEU A 161 -18.92 -12.38 18.46
C LEU A 161 -18.23 -13.60 19.10
N LYS A 162 -16.95 -13.50 19.50
CA LYS A 162 -16.28 -14.58 20.23
C LYS A 162 -16.92 -14.73 21.60
N GLN A 163 -17.53 -15.89 21.85
CA GLN A 163 -18.24 -16.18 23.09
C GLN A 163 -17.25 -16.17 24.27
N PRO A 164 -17.48 -15.36 25.32
CA PRO A 164 -16.59 -15.24 26.47
C PRO A 164 -16.43 -16.55 27.27
N VAL A 165 -17.28 -17.55 27.04
CA VAL A 165 -17.32 -18.83 27.76
C VAL A 165 -16.15 -19.75 27.39
N GLU A 166 -15.60 -19.68 26.17
CA GLU A 166 -14.44 -20.52 25.80
C GLU A 166 -13.11 -19.97 26.31
N ALA A 167 -12.99 -18.65 26.50
CA ALA A 167 -11.78 -18.03 27.02
C ALA A 167 -11.53 -18.33 28.51
N LEU A 168 -12.58 -18.65 29.27
CA LEU A 168 -12.52 -19.03 30.69
C LEU A 168 -12.39 -20.54 30.91
N ARG A 169 -12.48 -21.38 29.86
CA ARG A 169 -12.44 -22.85 29.99
C ARG A 169 -11.02 -23.44 29.90
N TYR A 170 -10.01 -22.60 29.66
CA TYR A 170 -8.60 -22.99 29.61
C TYR A 170 -7.80 -22.54 30.84
N GLU A 171 -8.49 -22.10 31.90
CA GLU A 171 -7.97 -21.99 33.27
C GLU A 171 -8.79 -22.88 34.22
#